data_AF-A0A242LLS4-F1
#
_entry.id   AF-A0A242LLS4-F1
#
_cell.length_a   1.000
_cell.length_b   1.000
_cell.length_c   1.000
_cell.angle_alpha   90.00
_cell.angle_beta   90.00
_cell.angle_gamma   90.00
#
_symmetry.space_group_name_H-M   'P 1'
#
loop_
_entity.id
_entity.type
_entity.pdbx_description
1 polymer ?
#
loop_
_entity_poly.entity_id
_entity_poly.type
_entity_poly.pdbx_seq_one_letter_code
_entity_poly.pdbx_strand_id
1 'polypeptide(L)'
;MRRKILLFMLSVILIFGLGFTNVSADSSDIVNIPDVNLRDTVKKSLGLTSDSDLTKENLLKLTEISSNNNNISSVEGLQYALNLRSINLAHNSIVDLDPLKPIFMNWQEYDTSSYFVVNLANNEISSLEVFQDISSLPTYSVFHFESNQIRDFSPMSHFPDNTFYASYPNDQTIILPTIHLMSSSYSFNIPYLNTGFPESNQQIEISYGGTVNNGTAQWNNLTKDGELSVSHSNYRDGPFGYKVTYIQPYVMEKAKVVAKYVDNKGNVISGDVVLTDNVGEKYTTEQKKIVGYTFKEVQGNASGIFTDQEQTVTYVYTKNSVAGGTVTTRYVDESGNPISENTVFTGNIGESYTTEQKIIADYTFKEVQGNPTGTFTEEEQTINYVYKENKKETNNTTGPSDNDQLPKKNETSNQKMLPKTGEKENRLLIIVGILLSSSLLLVFFYGKETIR
;
A
#
# COMPACT_ATOMS: atom_id res chain seq x y z
N MET A 1 75.89 -62.07 40.92
CA MET A 1 76.90 -62.29 39.87
C MET A 1 77.30 -60.93 39.27
N ARG A 2 78.61 -60.61 39.32
CA ARG A 2 79.49 -59.77 38.43
C ARG A 2 78.83 -58.66 37.57
N ARG A 3 79.34 -57.43 37.33
CA ARG A 3 80.56 -56.60 37.60
C ARG A 3 80.20 -55.19 37.01
N LYS A 4 80.35 -54.05 37.71
CA LYS A 4 81.45 -53.03 37.68
C LYS A 4 81.72 -52.23 36.35
N ILE A 5 81.88 -50.88 36.49
CA ILE A 5 82.63 -49.85 35.68
C ILE A 5 81.81 -49.12 34.57
N LEU A 6 81.68 -47.79 34.37
CA LEU A 6 82.36 -46.49 34.64
C LEU A 6 82.96 -45.83 33.35
N LEU A 7 82.44 -44.63 33.01
CA LEU A 7 83.03 -43.44 32.31
C LEU A 7 83.36 -43.37 30.78
N PHE A 8 82.90 -42.23 30.22
CA PHE A 8 83.49 -41.32 29.20
C PHE A 8 83.48 -41.67 27.68
N MET A 9 82.74 -40.87 26.88
CA MET A 9 83.36 -39.85 26.00
C MET A 9 82.35 -38.94 25.27
N LEU A 10 82.76 -37.67 25.18
CA LEU A 10 82.18 -36.55 24.42
C LEU A 10 82.70 -36.55 22.96
N SER A 11 82.08 -35.71 22.11
CA SER A 11 82.40 -35.33 20.71
C SER A 11 81.57 -36.08 19.65
N VAL A 12 80.88 -35.45 18.67
CA VAL A 12 81.19 -34.24 17.87
C VAL A 12 79.89 -33.50 17.48
N ILE A 13 80.00 -32.17 17.41
CA ILE A 13 79.02 -31.19 16.93
C ILE A 13 79.17 -30.96 15.40
N LEU A 14 78.04 -30.63 14.75
CA LEU A 14 77.84 -29.98 13.43
C LEU A 14 77.91 -30.86 12.15
N ILE A 15 76.78 -30.95 11.44
CA ILE A 15 76.61 -30.39 10.09
C ILE A 15 75.12 -30.05 9.87
N PHE A 16 74.91 -28.82 9.40
CA PHE A 16 73.68 -28.21 8.91
C PHE A 16 72.92 -29.08 7.89
N GLY A 17 71.59 -29.02 7.94
CA GLY A 17 70.74 -29.58 6.89
C GLY A 17 69.26 -29.32 7.15
N LEU A 18 68.83 -28.11 6.79
CA LEU A 18 67.45 -27.65 6.68
C LEU A 18 66.45 -28.78 6.37
N GLY A 19 65.51 -28.96 7.29
CA GLY A 19 64.42 -29.90 7.14
C GLY A 19 63.36 -29.74 8.23
N PHE A 20 63.14 -28.52 8.72
CA PHE A 20 61.80 -28.22 9.23
C PHE A 20 60.90 -28.22 8.01
N THR A 21 60.33 -29.37 7.67
CA THR A 21 59.06 -29.36 6.99
C THR A 21 58.14 -28.60 7.93
N ASN A 22 57.81 -27.36 7.55
CA ASN A 22 56.55 -26.77 7.97
C ASN A 22 55.51 -27.84 7.68
N VAL A 23 55.08 -28.53 8.72
CA VAL A 23 53.77 -29.14 8.71
C VAL A 23 52.87 -27.93 8.56
N SER A 24 52.52 -27.63 7.30
CA SER A 24 51.35 -26.83 7.00
C SER A 24 50.28 -27.41 7.90
N ALA A 25 49.79 -26.61 8.85
CA ALA A 25 48.53 -26.94 9.49
C ALA A 25 47.59 -27.32 8.33
N ASP A 26 47.00 -28.52 8.42
CA ASP A 26 46.11 -28.98 7.38
C ASP A 26 45.04 -27.89 7.20
N SER A 27 44.85 -27.41 5.97
CA SER A 27 43.99 -26.25 5.68
C SER A 27 42.55 -26.43 6.17
N SER A 28 42.15 -27.68 6.51
CA SER A 28 40.87 -28.07 7.09
C SER A 28 40.63 -27.64 8.54
N ASP A 29 41.64 -27.14 9.27
CA ASP A 29 41.53 -26.79 10.69
C ASP A 29 41.47 -25.29 10.98
N ILE A 30 41.70 -24.44 9.98
CA ILE A 30 41.51 -23.00 10.09
C ILE A 30 40.01 -22.69 10.17
N VAL A 31 39.64 -21.88 11.15
CA VAL A 31 38.26 -21.42 11.37
C VAL A 31 38.14 -19.98 10.89
N ASN A 32 37.19 -19.75 10.00
CA ASN A 32 36.81 -18.41 9.59
C ASN A 32 35.82 -17.82 10.59
N ILE A 33 36.17 -16.67 11.16
CA ILE A 33 35.26 -15.82 11.95
C ILE A 33 35.01 -14.57 11.11
N PRO A 34 33.88 -14.48 10.37
CA PRO A 34 33.68 -13.41 9.39
C PRO A 34 33.59 -12.02 10.04
N ASP A 35 32.94 -11.93 11.20
CA ASP A 35 32.84 -10.69 11.98
C ASP A 35 34.23 -10.29 12.51
N VAL A 36 34.74 -9.15 12.04
CA VAL A 36 36.09 -8.68 12.37
C VAL A 36 36.24 -8.36 13.86
N ASN A 37 35.21 -7.77 14.47
CA ASN A 37 35.27 -7.36 15.87
C ASN A 37 35.26 -8.59 16.77
N LEU A 38 34.45 -9.60 16.43
CA LEU A 38 34.48 -10.88 17.12
C LEU A 38 35.81 -11.60 16.93
N ARG A 39 36.32 -11.64 15.69
CA ARG A 39 37.60 -12.30 15.38
C ARG A 39 38.75 -11.69 16.18
N ASP A 40 38.80 -10.36 16.26
CA ASP A 40 39.83 -9.65 17.02
C ASP A 40 39.67 -9.89 18.53
N THR A 41 38.45 -9.91 19.05
CA THR A 41 38.15 -10.30 20.43
C THR A 41 38.64 -11.72 20.72
N VAL A 42 38.34 -12.68 19.86
CA VAL A 42 38.77 -14.08 20.00
C VAL A 42 40.29 -14.19 20.00
N LYS A 43 40.98 -13.54 19.05
CA LYS A 43 42.45 -13.54 19.00
C LYS A 43 43.04 -12.95 20.26
N LYS A 44 42.49 -11.82 20.74
CA LYS A 44 42.91 -11.18 21.99
C LYS A 44 42.72 -12.09 23.20
N SER A 45 41.58 -12.74 23.35
CA SER A 45 41.29 -13.68 24.45
C SER A 45 42.24 -14.88 24.46
N LEU A 46 42.73 -15.28 23.29
CA LEU A 46 43.68 -16.38 23.12
C LEU A 46 45.16 -15.94 23.16
N GLY A 47 45.44 -14.64 23.29
CA GLY A 47 46.81 -14.10 23.24
C GLY A 47 47.48 -14.23 21.87
N LEU A 48 46.70 -14.31 20.80
CA LEU A 48 47.18 -14.44 19.42
C LEU A 48 47.39 -13.07 18.78
N THR A 49 48.31 -13.00 17.80
CA THR A 49 48.55 -11.79 17.02
C THR A 49 47.51 -11.61 15.92
N SER A 50 47.36 -10.40 15.38
CA SER A 50 46.40 -10.09 14.30
C SER A 50 46.56 -10.97 13.06
N ASP A 51 47.79 -11.41 12.78
CA ASP A 51 48.13 -12.15 11.57
C ASP A 51 48.11 -13.67 11.79
N SER A 52 47.94 -14.12 13.04
CA SER A 52 47.83 -15.54 13.36
C SER A 52 46.49 -16.11 12.88
N ASP A 53 46.52 -17.28 12.25
CA ASP A 53 45.31 -18.02 11.93
C ASP A 53 44.60 -18.47 13.21
N LEU A 54 43.27 -18.51 13.17
CA LEU A 54 42.46 -19.15 14.21
C LEU A 54 42.20 -20.60 13.81
N THR A 55 42.52 -21.55 14.68
CA THR A 55 42.22 -22.96 14.45
C THR A 55 41.16 -23.49 15.43
N LYS A 56 40.56 -24.63 15.10
CA LYS A 56 39.66 -25.34 16.03
C LYS A 56 40.33 -25.62 17.37
N GLU A 57 41.61 -26.03 17.36
CA GLU A 57 42.37 -26.27 18.59
C GLU A 57 42.55 -25.00 19.42
N ASN A 58 42.72 -23.84 18.77
CA ASN A 58 42.76 -22.57 19.48
C ASN A 58 41.40 -22.26 20.15
N LEU A 59 40.30 -22.47 19.43
CA LEU A 59 38.95 -22.18 19.95
C LEU A 59 38.54 -23.11 21.09
N LEU A 60 39.02 -24.36 21.13
CA LEU A 60 38.82 -25.24 22.28
C LEU A 60 39.46 -24.72 23.58
N LYS A 61 40.37 -23.74 23.52
CA LYS A 61 41.00 -23.12 24.71
C LYS A 61 40.16 -21.97 25.27
N LEU A 62 39.17 -21.47 24.55
CA LEU A 62 38.27 -20.42 25.04
C LEU A 62 37.30 -20.99 26.07
N THR A 63 37.33 -20.42 27.28
CA THR A 63 36.34 -20.68 28.34
C THR A 63 35.45 -19.47 28.62
N GLU A 64 35.90 -18.28 28.23
CA GLU A 64 35.17 -17.03 28.38
C GLU A 64 35.40 -16.13 27.17
N ILE A 65 34.36 -15.38 26.78
CA ILE A 65 34.46 -14.29 25.84
C ILE A 65 33.67 -13.09 26.36
N SER A 66 34.28 -11.91 26.32
CA SER A 66 33.68 -10.66 26.80
C SER A 66 34.02 -9.51 25.85
N SER A 67 33.00 -8.91 25.24
CA SER A 67 33.16 -7.86 24.24
C SER A 67 31.87 -7.06 24.03
N ASN A 68 31.38 -6.46 25.12
CA ASN A 68 30.19 -5.61 25.08
C ASN A 68 30.46 -4.31 24.30
N ASN A 69 29.44 -3.76 23.63
CA ASN A 69 29.56 -2.49 22.89
C ASN A 69 30.67 -2.50 21.83
N ASN A 70 30.80 -3.59 21.06
CA ASN A 70 31.89 -3.76 20.10
C ASN A 70 31.42 -3.96 18.65
N ASN A 71 30.17 -3.60 18.34
CA ASN A 71 29.58 -3.71 17.01
C ASN A 71 29.73 -5.13 16.40
N ILE A 72 29.55 -6.16 17.23
CA ILE A 72 29.51 -7.55 16.78
C ILE A 72 28.10 -7.82 16.26
N SER A 73 27.97 -8.35 15.05
CA SER A 73 26.68 -8.70 14.43
C SER A 73 26.48 -10.19 14.22
N SER A 74 27.58 -10.95 14.22
CA SER A 74 27.55 -12.40 14.01
C SER A 74 28.47 -13.11 15.00
N VAL A 75 27.98 -14.22 15.52
CA VAL A 75 28.72 -15.16 16.38
C VAL A 75 29.28 -16.36 15.59
N GLU A 76 29.20 -16.31 14.26
CA GLU A 76 29.78 -17.32 13.38
C GLU A 76 31.27 -17.52 13.66
N GLY A 77 31.68 -18.78 13.79
CA GLY A 77 33.00 -19.21 14.23
C GLY A 77 33.04 -19.70 15.68
N LEU A 78 32.14 -19.23 16.57
CA LEU A 78 32.10 -19.68 17.97
C LEU A 78 31.59 -21.12 18.13
N GLN A 79 30.97 -21.73 17.11
CA GLN A 79 30.52 -23.13 17.15
C GLN A 79 31.64 -24.12 17.48
N TYR A 80 32.90 -23.75 17.26
CA TYR A 80 34.07 -24.58 17.57
C TYR A 80 34.64 -24.35 18.98
N ALA A 81 34.16 -23.35 19.72
CA ALA A 81 34.59 -23.02 21.08
C ALA A 81 33.81 -23.83 22.14
N LEU A 82 33.87 -25.16 22.07
CA LEU A 82 33.03 -26.07 22.88
C LEU A 82 33.25 -25.96 24.40
N ASN A 83 34.38 -25.40 24.83
CA ASN A 83 34.70 -25.20 26.24
C ASN A 83 34.26 -23.83 26.79
N LEU A 84 33.52 -23.03 26.00
CA LEU A 84 33.00 -21.73 26.42
C LEU A 84 31.95 -21.90 27.53
N ARG A 85 32.05 -21.10 28.58
CA ARG A 85 31.22 -21.14 29.81
C ARG A 85 30.64 -19.78 30.17
N SER A 86 31.27 -18.71 29.70
CA SER A 86 30.83 -17.33 29.88
C SER A 86 30.86 -16.61 28.54
N ILE A 87 29.69 -16.13 28.10
CA ILE A 87 29.51 -15.35 26.88
C ILE A 87 28.93 -14.01 27.29
N ASN A 88 29.72 -12.94 27.20
CA ASN A 88 29.29 -11.58 27.51
C ASN A 88 29.45 -10.71 26.26
N LEU A 89 28.38 -10.59 25.48
CA LEU A 89 28.32 -9.85 24.22
C LEU A 89 27.13 -8.88 24.21
N ALA A 90 26.80 -8.29 25.35
CA ALA A 90 25.73 -7.33 25.48
C ALA A 90 26.00 -6.03 24.69
N HIS A 91 24.95 -5.32 24.29
CA HIS A 91 25.04 -4.08 23.53
C HIS A 91 25.79 -4.26 22.20
N ASN A 92 25.32 -5.18 21.38
CA ASN A 92 25.83 -5.48 20.05
C ASN A 92 24.64 -5.56 19.07
N SER A 93 24.85 -6.09 17.86
CA SER A 93 23.81 -6.26 16.84
C SER A 93 23.65 -7.73 16.43
N ILE A 94 23.78 -8.64 17.41
CA ILE A 94 23.64 -10.08 17.17
C ILE A 94 22.17 -10.41 16.90
N VAL A 95 21.90 -11.12 15.81
CA VAL A 95 20.55 -11.54 15.42
C VAL A 95 20.38 -13.05 15.54
N ASP A 96 21.40 -13.80 15.15
CA ASP A 96 21.36 -15.26 14.99
C ASP A 96 22.18 -15.96 16.07
N LEU A 97 21.56 -16.93 16.75
CA LEU A 97 22.15 -17.72 17.81
C LEU A 97 22.56 -19.14 17.37
N ASP A 98 22.22 -19.55 16.15
CA ASP A 98 22.51 -20.91 15.66
C ASP A 98 24.00 -21.30 15.75
N PRO A 99 24.98 -20.40 15.50
CA PRO A 99 26.38 -20.75 15.68
C PRO A 99 26.75 -21.11 17.13
N LEU A 100 25.92 -20.76 18.13
CA LEU A 100 26.13 -21.14 19.52
C LEU A 100 25.53 -22.50 19.87
N LYS A 101 24.70 -23.09 19.00
CA LYS A 101 24.02 -24.39 19.24
C LYS A 101 24.97 -25.49 19.71
N PRO A 102 26.17 -25.68 19.11
CA PRO A 102 27.08 -26.73 19.57
C PRO A 102 27.61 -26.51 20.99
N ILE A 103 27.72 -25.26 21.45
CA ILE A 103 28.10 -24.93 22.83
C ILE A 103 26.97 -25.33 23.79
N PHE A 104 25.72 -25.03 23.44
CA PHE A 104 24.55 -25.41 24.22
C PHE A 104 24.35 -26.94 24.28
N MET A 105 24.73 -27.68 23.23
CA MET A 105 24.66 -29.14 23.18
C MET A 105 25.84 -29.85 23.85
N ASN A 106 26.94 -29.15 24.19
CA ASN A 106 28.15 -29.79 24.71
C ASN A 106 28.07 -30.15 26.20
N TRP A 107 26.94 -29.91 26.85
CA TRP A 107 26.76 -30.20 28.26
C TRP A 107 26.29 -31.63 28.47
N GLN A 108 26.92 -32.31 29.43
CA GLN A 108 26.45 -33.63 29.87
C GLN A 108 25.19 -33.45 30.73
N GLU A 109 24.30 -34.44 30.64
CA GLU A 109 23.16 -34.58 31.55
C GLU A 109 23.74 -34.53 32.99
N TYR A 110 23.31 -33.55 33.80
CA TYR A 110 23.69 -33.39 35.22
C TYR A 110 25.05 -32.77 35.55
N ASP A 111 25.58 -31.84 34.74
CA ASP A 111 26.60 -30.92 35.25
C ASP A 111 26.01 -29.94 36.29
N THR A 112 25.90 -30.42 37.52
CA THR A 112 25.27 -29.75 38.66
C THR A 112 26.18 -28.75 39.36
N SER A 113 27.45 -28.66 38.96
CA SER A 113 28.45 -27.78 39.60
C SER A 113 28.93 -26.63 38.71
N SER A 114 28.58 -26.67 37.43
CA SER A 114 29.02 -25.66 36.46
C SER A 114 28.05 -24.48 36.37
N TYR A 115 28.63 -23.28 36.33
CA TYR A 115 27.94 -22.06 35.93
C TYR A 115 28.03 -21.91 34.42
N PHE A 116 26.92 -21.51 33.80
CA PHE A 116 26.89 -21.15 32.40
C PHE A 116 26.23 -19.79 32.26
N VAL A 117 26.98 -18.80 31.82
CA VAL A 117 26.49 -17.41 31.74
C VAL A 117 26.45 -16.98 30.29
N VAL A 118 25.28 -16.58 29.82
CA VAL A 118 25.06 -16.05 28.49
C VAL A 118 24.38 -14.69 28.62
N ASN A 119 25.18 -13.64 28.51
CA ASN A 119 24.72 -12.27 28.46
C ASN A 119 24.72 -11.75 27.02
N LEU A 120 23.52 -11.71 26.44
CA LEU A 120 23.22 -11.21 25.10
C LEU A 120 22.18 -10.08 25.16
N ALA A 121 22.07 -9.38 26.29
CA ALA A 121 21.19 -8.24 26.45
C ALA A 121 21.51 -7.13 25.44
N ASN A 122 20.51 -6.34 25.04
CA ASN A 122 20.69 -5.23 24.10
C ASN A 122 21.32 -5.68 22.78
N ASN A 123 20.68 -6.65 22.11
CA ASN A 123 21.02 -7.12 20.77
C ASN A 123 19.75 -7.09 19.89
N GLU A 124 19.77 -7.80 18.75
CA GLU A 124 18.67 -7.83 17.78
C GLU A 124 18.07 -9.24 17.65
N ILE A 125 18.17 -10.05 18.70
CA ILE A 125 17.69 -11.44 18.72
C ILE A 125 16.17 -11.43 18.70
N SER A 126 15.56 -12.22 17.80
CA SER A 126 14.10 -12.34 17.71
C SER A 126 13.57 -13.75 17.97
N SER A 127 14.45 -14.74 17.97
CA SER A 127 14.10 -16.16 18.09
C SER A 127 14.99 -16.87 19.10
N LEU A 128 14.38 -17.78 19.87
CA LEU A 128 15.05 -18.70 20.78
C LEU A 128 14.95 -20.16 20.29
N GLU A 129 14.56 -20.39 19.02
CA GLU A 129 14.41 -21.74 18.44
C GLU A 129 15.67 -22.61 18.59
N VAL A 130 16.85 -22.01 18.69
CA VAL A 130 18.11 -22.71 18.98
C VAL A 130 18.03 -23.64 20.20
N PHE A 131 17.17 -23.31 21.18
CA PHE A 131 16.98 -24.06 22.42
C PHE A 131 15.93 -25.19 22.33
N GLN A 132 15.16 -25.27 21.23
CA GLN A 132 14.04 -26.20 21.10
C GLN A 132 14.46 -27.68 21.18
N ASP A 133 15.67 -28.00 20.69
CA ASP A 133 16.22 -29.37 20.66
C ASP A 133 17.31 -29.61 21.73
N ILE A 134 17.57 -28.63 22.60
CA ILE A 134 18.64 -28.73 23.61
C ILE A 134 18.10 -29.53 24.79
N SER A 135 18.59 -30.75 25.01
CA SER A 135 18.03 -31.64 26.04
C SER A 135 18.37 -31.24 27.47
N SER A 136 19.50 -30.57 27.69
CA SER A 136 19.94 -30.17 29.03
C SER A 136 20.89 -28.97 28.99
N LEU A 137 20.81 -28.13 30.00
CA LEU A 137 21.78 -27.09 30.33
C LEU A 137 22.27 -27.29 31.79
N PRO A 138 23.40 -26.71 32.18
CA PRO A 138 23.86 -26.75 33.57
C PRO A 138 22.84 -26.17 34.54
N THR A 139 22.81 -26.70 35.76
CA THR A 139 21.84 -26.28 36.81
C THR A 139 21.96 -24.80 37.20
N TYR A 140 23.13 -24.18 37.01
CA TYR A 140 23.33 -22.76 37.31
C TYR A 140 23.50 -21.93 36.04
N SER A 141 22.56 -22.10 35.10
CA SER A 141 22.54 -21.32 33.87
C SER A 141 21.92 -19.94 34.10
N VAL A 142 22.58 -18.90 33.61
CA VAL A 142 22.14 -17.50 33.69
C VAL A 142 22.04 -16.95 32.28
N PHE A 143 20.83 -16.57 31.87
CA PHE A 143 20.59 -15.95 30.58
C PHE A 143 20.09 -14.52 30.77
N HIS A 144 20.74 -13.60 30.06
CA HIS A 144 20.31 -12.21 29.92
C HIS A 144 20.01 -11.94 28.46
N PHE A 145 18.73 -11.84 28.15
CA PHE A 145 18.18 -11.55 26.83
C PHE A 145 17.37 -10.26 26.83
N GLU A 146 17.36 -9.47 27.91
CA GLU A 146 16.62 -8.22 27.98
C GLU A 146 17.01 -7.25 26.85
N SER A 147 16.05 -6.42 26.42
CA SER A 147 16.23 -5.44 25.35
C SER A 147 16.65 -6.07 24.01
N ASN A 148 15.99 -7.17 23.63
CA ASN A 148 16.05 -7.77 22.30
C ASN A 148 14.68 -7.61 21.60
N GLN A 149 14.37 -8.49 20.64
CA GLN A 149 13.10 -8.56 19.93
C GLN A 149 12.40 -9.92 20.09
N ILE A 150 12.70 -10.64 21.18
CA ILE A 150 12.17 -11.99 21.41
C ILE A 150 10.68 -11.89 21.75
N ARG A 151 9.86 -12.71 21.09
CA ARG A 151 8.41 -12.76 21.34
C ARG A 151 7.98 -14.11 21.90
N ASP A 152 8.66 -15.16 21.48
CA ASP A 152 8.38 -16.53 21.86
C ASP A 152 9.47 -17.06 22.80
N PHE A 153 9.08 -17.34 24.04
CA PHE A 153 9.95 -17.97 25.03
C PHE A 153 9.67 -19.47 25.18
N SER A 154 8.72 -20.05 24.43
CA SER A 154 8.39 -21.48 24.51
C SER A 154 9.55 -22.45 24.26
N PRO A 155 10.57 -22.14 23.44
CA PRO A 155 11.75 -23.00 23.32
C PRO A 155 12.51 -23.21 24.64
N MET A 156 12.30 -22.34 25.63
CA MET A 156 12.92 -22.43 26.96
C MET A 156 12.06 -23.18 27.99
N SER A 157 10.80 -23.50 27.70
CA SER A 157 9.84 -23.96 28.71
C SER A 157 10.00 -25.44 29.11
N HIS A 158 10.74 -26.22 28.32
CA HIS A 158 10.96 -27.64 28.59
C HIS A 158 12.07 -27.88 29.62
N PHE A 159 12.93 -26.88 29.86
CA PHE A 159 13.99 -27.00 30.85
C PHE A 159 13.40 -27.05 32.27
N PRO A 160 13.96 -27.90 33.16
CA PRO A 160 13.55 -27.93 34.57
C PRO A 160 13.70 -26.55 35.24
N ASP A 161 12.79 -26.19 36.16
CA ASP A 161 12.81 -24.90 36.87
C ASP A 161 14.15 -24.59 37.56
N ASN A 162 14.85 -25.63 38.05
CA ASN A 162 16.15 -25.50 38.71
C ASN A 162 17.33 -25.34 37.74
N THR A 163 17.10 -25.23 36.43
CA THR A 163 18.14 -25.00 35.42
C THR A 163 18.65 -23.56 35.47
N PHE A 164 17.77 -22.62 35.84
CA PHE A 164 18.07 -21.19 35.74
C PHE A 164 18.36 -20.56 37.10
N TYR A 165 19.28 -19.60 37.14
CA TYR A 165 19.69 -18.93 38.37
C TYR A 165 19.65 -17.41 38.21
N ALA A 166 18.89 -16.75 39.08
CA ALA A 166 18.93 -15.29 39.29
C ALA A 166 18.89 -14.42 38.02
N SER A 167 18.02 -14.73 37.06
CA SER A 167 17.81 -13.84 35.91
C SER A 167 16.95 -12.65 36.32
N TYR A 168 17.44 -11.42 36.11
CA TYR A 168 16.53 -10.29 35.90
C TYR A 168 15.57 -10.66 34.76
N PRO A 169 14.31 -10.18 34.77
CA PRO A 169 13.37 -10.61 33.76
C PRO A 169 13.87 -10.19 32.37
N ASN A 170 13.80 -11.13 31.42
CA ASN A 170 14.27 -10.98 30.05
C ASN A 170 13.33 -10.08 29.25
N ASP A 171 13.23 -8.82 29.66
CA ASP A 171 12.22 -7.88 29.21
C ASP A 171 12.40 -7.48 27.74
N GLN A 172 11.31 -7.48 26.99
CA GLN A 172 11.25 -7.19 25.56
C GLN A 172 10.26 -6.06 25.34
N THR A 173 10.60 -5.14 24.44
CA THR A 173 9.69 -4.08 23.97
C THR A 173 9.59 -4.15 22.47
N ILE A 174 8.41 -4.50 21.97
CA ILE A 174 8.09 -4.66 20.57
C ILE A 174 7.23 -3.48 20.12
N ILE A 175 7.82 -2.59 19.34
CA ILE A 175 7.08 -1.47 18.72
C ILE A 175 6.52 -1.95 17.38
N LEU A 176 5.20 -1.90 17.26
CA LEU A 176 4.47 -2.26 16.04
C LEU A 176 4.37 -1.06 15.09
N PRO A 177 4.14 -1.28 13.78
CA PRO A 177 3.89 -0.19 12.84
C PRO A 177 2.64 0.60 13.22
N THR A 178 2.66 1.93 13.02
CA THR A 178 1.51 2.79 13.27
C THR A 178 0.29 2.36 12.45
N ILE A 179 -0.87 2.28 13.11
CA ILE A 179 -2.15 1.99 12.44
C ILE A 179 -3.04 3.24 12.37
N HIS A 180 -3.90 3.28 11.37
CA HIS A 180 -4.88 4.34 11.17
C HIS A 180 -6.27 3.80 11.55
N LEU A 181 -6.87 4.37 12.59
CA LEU A 181 -8.15 3.92 13.12
C LEU A 181 -9.27 4.84 12.66
N MET A 182 -10.25 4.25 11.97
CA MET A 182 -11.52 4.91 11.66
C MET A 182 -12.54 4.76 12.80
N SER A 183 -12.35 3.79 13.70
CA SER A 183 -13.25 3.51 14.82
C SER A 183 -12.59 3.80 16.15
N SER A 184 -13.39 4.05 17.18
CA SER A 184 -12.91 4.26 18.55
C SER A 184 -12.50 2.97 19.27
N SER A 185 -12.39 1.85 18.56
CA SER A 185 -12.13 0.54 19.14
C SER A 185 -11.05 -0.20 18.37
N TYR A 186 -10.17 -0.87 19.09
CA TYR A 186 -9.08 -1.65 18.52
C TYR A 186 -8.89 -2.96 19.28
N SER A 187 -8.59 -4.02 18.55
CA SER A 187 -8.32 -5.35 19.11
C SER A 187 -6.97 -5.85 18.61
N PHE A 188 -6.20 -6.45 19.51
CA PHE A 188 -4.89 -7.03 19.22
C PHE A 188 -4.81 -8.43 19.81
N ASN A 189 -4.53 -9.42 18.95
CA ASN A 189 -4.25 -10.78 19.40
C ASN A 189 -2.82 -10.83 19.95
N ILE A 190 -2.67 -11.14 21.23
CA ILE A 190 -1.36 -11.22 21.90
C ILE A 190 -0.68 -12.51 21.42
N PRO A 191 0.42 -12.42 20.65
CA PRO A 191 1.09 -13.62 20.18
C PRO A 191 1.90 -14.26 21.31
N TYR A 192 2.08 -15.58 21.23
CA TYR A 192 2.89 -16.38 22.18
C TYR A 192 2.47 -16.21 23.65
N LEU A 193 1.18 -16.04 23.91
CA LEU A 193 0.67 -15.98 25.28
C LEU A 193 0.88 -17.32 26.02
N ASN A 194 0.72 -18.43 25.30
CA ASN A 194 0.92 -19.78 25.82
C ASN A 194 2.34 -20.25 25.49
N THR A 195 3.26 -20.01 26.42
CA THR A 195 4.68 -20.34 26.24
C THR A 195 5.05 -21.71 26.82
N GLY A 196 4.13 -22.46 27.41
CA GLY A 196 4.43 -23.72 28.10
C GLY A 196 4.97 -23.57 29.52
N PHE A 197 5.31 -22.35 29.95
CA PHE A 197 5.57 -22.04 31.36
C PHE A 197 4.27 -22.09 32.18
N PRO A 198 4.32 -22.36 33.49
CA PRO A 198 3.14 -22.44 34.35
C PRO A 198 2.25 -21.18 34.26
N GLU A 199 0.97 -21.39 33.93
CA GLU A 199 -0.02 -20.29 33.79
C GLU A 199 -0.28 -19.55 35.10
N SER A 200 -0.07 -20.20 36.25
CA SER A 200 -0.30 -19.61 37.59
C SER A 200 0.53 -18.35 37.85
N ASN A 201 1.61 -18.14 37.11
CA ASN A 201 2.51 -16.99 37.27
C ASN A 201 2.41 -16.00 36.10
N GLN A 202 1.48 -16.23 35.18
CA GLN A 202 1.23 -15.33 34.08
C GLN A 202 0.58 -14.04 34.60
N GLN A 203 1.13 -12.92 34.17
CA GLN A 203 0.56 -11.60 34.43
C GLN A 203 0.38 -10.88 33.10
N ILE A 204 -0.72 -10.12 33.00
CA ILE A 204 -1.04 -9.31 31.83
C ILE A 204 -1.30 -7.90 32.32
N GLU A 205 -0.56 -6.93 31.78
CA GLU A 205 -0.77 -5.50 32.03
C GLU A 205 -1.21 -4.83 30.73
N ILE A 206 -2.23 -3.99 30.79
CA ILE A 206 -2.80 -3.33 29.62
C ILE A 206 -3.07 -1.85 29.92
N SER A 207 -2.72 -1.00 28.96
CA SER A 207 -2.88 0.45 29.05
C SER A 207 -4.33 0.91 28.80
N TYR A 208 -4.62 2.17 29.13
CA TYR A 208 -5.87 2.88 28.79
C TYR A 208 -7.16 2.17 29.21
N GLY A 209 -7.11 1.37 30.28
CA GLY A 209 -8.28 0.62 30.75
C GLY A 209 -8.77 -0.43 29.76
N GLY A 210 -7.91 -0.88 28.84
CA GLY A 210 -8.21 -2.00 27.97
C GLY A 210 -8.51 -3.28 28.76
N THR A 211 -9.11 -4.25 28.10
CA THR A 211 -9.39 -5.57 28.70
C THR A 211 -8.75 -6.67 27.87
N VAL A 212 -8.39 -7.77 28.51
CA VAL A 212 -7.87 -8.95 27.82
C VAL A 212 -8.80 -10.12 28.06
N ASN A 213 -9.29 -10.73 26.99
CA ASN A 213 -10.15 -11.92 27.03
C ASN A 213 -9.62 -12.94 26.01
N ASN A 214 -9.39 -14.18 26.44
CA ASN A 214 -8.89 -15.28 25.59
C ASN A 214 -7.70 -14.87 24.70
N GLY A 215 -6.71 -14.18 25.29
CA GLY A 215 -5.51 -13.71 24.59
C GLY A 215 -5.70 -12.57 23.60
N THR A 216 -6.89 -11.96 23.54
CA THR A 216 -7.16 -10.75 22.76
C THR A 216 -7.24 -9.54 23.68
N ALA A 217 -6.34 -8.57 23.46
CA ALA A 217 -6.42 -7.25 24.06
C ALA A 217 -7.42 -6.37 23.29
N GLN A 218 -8.30 -5.66 24.00
CA GLN A 218 -9.31 -4.80 23.43
C GLN A 218 -9.33 -3.43 24.11
N TRP A 219 -9.36 -2.38 23.29
CA TRP A 219 -9.52 -1.00 23.71
C TRP A 219 -10.76 -0.40 23.05
N ASN A 220 -11.46 0.46 23.79
CA ASN A 220 -12.67 1.16 23.36
C ASN A 220 -12.57 2.64 23.74
N ASN A 221 -13.41 3.47 23.15
CA ASN A 221 -13.47 4.92 23.39
C ASN A 221 -12.16 5.67 23.09
N LEU A 222 -11.42 5.20 22.08
CA LEU A 222 -10.25 5.90 21.53
C LEU A 222 -10.72 7.16 20.78
N THR A 223 -10.18 8.32 21.15
CA THR A 223 -10.69 9.64 20.69
C THR A 223 -9.60 10.56 20.14
N LYS A 224 -8.33 10.20 20.32
CA LYS A 224 -7.17 10.96 19.86
C LYS A 224 -6.01 10.01 19.58
N ASP A 225 -5.05 10.46 18.80
CA ASP A 225 -3.80 9.74 18.54
C ASP A 225 -3.11 9.33 19.84
N GLY A 226 -2.40 8.22 19.80
CA GLY A 226 -1.69 7.72 20.96
C GLY A 226 -0.98 6.40 20.73
N GLU A 227 -0.66 5.74 21.82
CA GLU A 227 0.05 4.46 21.82
C GLU A 227 -0.68 3.51 22.76
N LEU A 228 -1.11 2.36 22.26
CA LEU A 228 -1.69 1.31 23.09
C LEU A 228 -0.58 0.33 23.46
N SER A 229 -0.52 -0.06 24.72
CA SER A 229 0.37 -1.13 25.17
C SER A 229 -0.37 -2.25 25.87
N VAL A 230 0.09 -3.47 25.59
CA VAL A 230 -0.23 -4.68 26.34
C VAL A 230 1.05 -5.45 26.58
N SER A 231 1.25 -5.94 27.80
CA SER A 231 2.37 -6.79 28.14
C SER A 231 1.89 -8.09 28.76
N HIS A 232 2.62 -9.16 28.49
CA HIS A 232 2.48 -10.42 29.20
C HIS A 232 3.83 -10.83 29.77
N SER A 233 3.82 -11.41 30.96
CA SER A 233 5.03 -11.86 31.64
C SER A 233 4.79 -13.17 32.35
N ASN A 234 5.87 -13.92 32.57
CA ASN A 234 5.89 -15.08 33.45
C ASN A 234 7.08 -14.96 34.41
N TYR A 235 6.84 -15.21 35.70
CA TYR A 235 7.78 -15.10 36.83
C TYR A 235 8.62 -13.81 36.88
N ARG A 236 8.11 -12.78 37.57
CA ARG A 236 8.86 -11.53 37.81
C ARG A 236 10.11 -11.73 38.69
N ASP A 237 10.08 -12.74 39.58
CA ASP A 237 11.11 -13.00 40.61
C ASP A 237 11.52 -14.51 40.67
N GLY A 238 11.43 -15.23 39.54
CA GLY A 238 11.78 -16.66 39.44
C GLY A 238 13.15 -16.94 38.78
N PRO A 239 13.55 -18.22 38.68
CA PRO A 239 14.84 -18.61 38.11
C PRO A 239 14.99 -18.21 36.63
N PHE A 240 13.90 -18.23 35.85
CA PHE A 240 13.80 -17.67 34.50
C PHE A 240 12.52 -16.85 34.35
N GLY A 241 12.67 -15.53 34.25
CA GLY A 241 11.57 -14.59 34.07
C GLY A 241 11.62 -13.91 32.71
N TYR A 242 10.46 -13.55 32.17
CA TYR A 242 10.37 -12.70 30.97
C TYR A 242 9.15 -11.80 31.01
N LYS A 243 9.23 -10.65 30.34
CA LYS A 243 8.11 -9.76 30.01
C LYS A 243 8.20 -9.38 28.54
N VAL A 244 7.12 -9.52 27.79
CA VAL A 244 7.02 -8.99 26.43
C VAL A 244 5.97 -7.90 26.42
N THR A 245 6.39 -6.69 26.06
CA THR A 245 5.51 -5.52 25.93
C THR A 245 5.34 -5.20 24.45
N TYR A 246 4.10 -5.24 23.97
CA TYR A 246 3.74 -4.75 22.64
C TYR A 246 3.26 -3.30 22.76
N ILE A 247 3.80 -2.41 21.92
CA ILE A 247 3.39 -1.03 21.79
C ILE A 247 2.84 -0.85 20.37
N GLN A 248 1.59 -0.43 20.27
CA GLN A 248 0.86 -0.17 19.03
C GLN A 248 0.56 1.33 18.94
N PRO A 249 1.40 2.11 18.24
CA PRO A 249 1.07 3.48 17.88
C PRO A 249 -0.16 3.53 16.97
N TYR A 250 -1.01 4.52 17.14
CA TYR A 250 -2.17 4.73 16.27
C TYR A 250 -2.48 6.21 16.05
N VAL A 251 -3.05 6.49 14.88
CA VAL A 251 -3.60 7.79 14.49
C VAL A 251 -5.09 7.63 14.27
N MET A 252 -5.88 8.55 14.82
CA MET A 252 -7.32 8.60 14.58
C MET A 252 -7.59 9.31 13.26
N GLU A 253 -8.14 8.57 12.31
CA GLU A 253 -8.57 9.13 11.03
C GLU A 253 -9.99 9.70 11.15
N LYS A 254 -10.23 10.79 10.44
CA LYS A 254 -11.56 11.38 10.34
C LYS A 254 -12.30 10.76 9.16
N ALA A 255 -13.54 10.39 9.41
CA ALA A 255 -14.48 10.05 8.37
C ALA A 255 -14.80 11.27 7.50
N LYS A 256 -15.26 11.01 6.28
CA LYS A 256 -15.42 12.03 5.24
C LYS A 256 -16.77 11.90 4.53
N VAL A 257 -17.46 13.03 4.39
CA VAL A 257 -18.68 13.18 3.59
C VAL A 257 -18.43 14.26 2.54
N VAL A 258 -18.73 13.96 1.29
CA VAL A 258 -18.57 14.90 0.17
C VAL A 258 -19.94 15.28 -0.41
N ALA A 259 -20.29 16.55 -0.36
CA ALA A 259 -21.45 17.10 -1.06
C ALA A 259 -21.04 17.64 -2.43
N LYS A 260 -21.60 17.07 -3.50
CA LYS A 260 -21.35 17.42 -4.90
C LYS A 260 -22.52 18.20 -5.48
N TYR A 261 -22.24 19.08 -6.43
CA TYR A 261 -23.24 19.94 -7.08
C TYR A 261 -23.11 19.84 -8.60
N VAL A 262 -24.05 19.14 -9.24
CA VAL A 262 -23.95 18.78 -10.65
C VAL A 262 -25.21 19.12 -11.44
N ASP A 263 -25.10 19.28 -12.75
CA ASP A 263 -26.25 19.35 -13.64
C ASP A 263 -26.83 17.95 -13.96
N ASN A 264 -27.94 17.90 -14.71
CA ASN A 264 -28.56 16.64 -15.17
C ASN A 264 -27.66 15.74 -16.04
N LYS A 265 -26.49 16.23 -16.49
CA LYS A 265 -25.51 15.47 -17.27
C LYS A 265 -24.31 15.03 -16.42
N GLY A 266 -24.30 15.36 -15.12
CA GLY A 266 -23.20 15.07 -14.21
C GLY A 266 -22.05 16.08 -14.25
N ASN A 267 -22.19 17.21 -14.95
CA ASN A 267 -21.16 18.24 -14.98
C ASN A 267 -21.13 18.98 -13.64
N VAL A 268 -19.94 19.21 -13.08
CA VAL A 268 -19.77 20.01 -11.85
C VAL A 268 -20.11 21.47 -12.15
N ILE A 269 -21.08 22.01 -11.42
CA ILE A 269 -21.56 23.40 -11.58
C ILE A 269 -21.28 24.29 -10.37
N SER A 270 -20.79 23.69 -9.28
CA SER A 270 -20.29 24.37 -8.09
C SER A 270 -19.27 23.47 -7.39
N GLY A 271 -18.29 24.05 -6.69
CA GLY A 271 -17.32 23.29 -5.90
C GLY A 271 -17.98 22.43 -4.82
N ASP A 272 -17.37 21.26 -4.60
CA ASP A 272 -17.76 20.29 -3.59
C ASP A 272 -17.59 20.87 -2.18
N VAL A 273 -18.39 20.38 -1.23
CA VAL A 273 -18.20 20.63 0.21
C VAL A 273 -17.75 19.33 0.86
N VAL A 274 -16.59 19.37 1.52
CA VAL A 274 -16.05 18.21 2.24
C VAL A 274 -16.25 18.46 3.73
N LEU A 275 -16.98 17.55 4.38
CA LEU A 275 -17.14 17.51 5.83
C LEU A 275 -16.27 16.37 6.36
N THR A 276 -15.58 16.61 7.47
CA THR A 276 -14.78 15.59 8.15
C THR A 276 -15.03 15.61 9.63
N ASP A 277 -15.34 14.46 10.21
CA ASP A 277 -15.50 14.29 11.65
C ASP A 277 -15.24 12.84 12.07
N ASN A 278 -15.34 12.53 13.36
CA ASN A 278 -15.20 11.17 13.86
C ASN A 278 -16.37 10.27 13.40
N VAL A 279 -16.11 8.97 13.22
CA VAL A 279 -17.17 7.99 12.94
C VAL A 279 -18.21 8.00 14.07
N GLY A 280 -19.48 7.99 13.68
CA GLY A 280 -20.62 8.07 14.60
C GLY A 280 -21.15 9.48 14.86
N GLU A 281 -20.36 10.53 14.57
CA GLU A 281 -20.82 11.91 14.66
C GLU A 281 -21.85 12.22 13.57
N LYS A 282 -22.74 13.18 13.84
CA LYS A 282 -23.78 13.57 12.89
C LYS A 282 -23.22 14.53 11.84
N TYR A 283 -23.65 14.35 10.59
CA TYR A 283 -23.43 15.34 9.54
C TYR A 283 -24.74 15.85 8.95
N THR A 284 -24.67 17.03 8.35
CA THR A 284 -25.71 17.56 7.48
C THR A 284 -25.03 18.34 6.35
N THR A 285 -25.54 18.17 5.14
CA THR A 285 -25.12 18.85 3.93
C THR A 285 -26.26 19.74 3.45
N GLU A 286 -25.91 20.85 2.78
CA GLU A 286 -26.88 21.86 2.38
C GLU A 286 -26.97 22.02 0.86
N GLN A 287 -28.19 22.22 0.38
CA GLN A 287 -28.45 22.62 -1.00
C GLN A 287 -27.94 24.06 -1.22
N LYS A 288 -27.27 24.31 -2.36
CA LYS A 288 -26.83 25.65 -2.75
C LYS A 288 -27.86 26.30 -3.68
N LYS A 289 -27.98 27.63 -3.60
CA LYS A 289 -28.62 28.42 -4.66
C LYS A 289 -27.58 28.70 -5.74
N ILE A 290 -27.76 28.13 -6.92
CA ILE A 290 -26.82 28.27 -8.05
C ILE A 290 -27.48 29.13 -9.14
N VAL A 291 -26.85 30.25 -9.48
CA VAL A 291 -27.38 31.19 -10.50
C VAL A 291 -27.47 30.49 -11.87
N GLY A 292 -28.60 30.63 -12.56
CA GLY A 292 -28.83 30.00 -13.86
C GLY A 292 -29.27 28.54 -13.79
N TYR A 293 -29.45 27.98 -12.60
CA TYR A 293 -29.89 26.61 -12.38
C TYR A 293 -31.04 26.55 -11.36
N THR A 294 -31.92 25.56 -11.51
CA THR A 294 -33.01 25.22 -10.59
C THR A 294 -32.72 23.86 -9.97
N PHE A 295 -32.81 23.74 -8.65
CA PHE A 295 -32.62 22.47 -7.95
C PHE A 295 -33.66 21.45 -8.39
N LYS A 296 -33.22 20.21 -8.61
CA LYS A 296 -34.06 19.09 -9.02
C LYS A 296 -34.23 18.08 -7.89
N GLU A 297 -33.14 17.50 -7.42
CA GLU A 297 -33.17 16.43 -6.41
C GLU A 297 -31.83 16.32 -5.68
N VAL A 298 -31.86 15.63 -4.54
CA VAL A 298 -30.67 15.17 -3.82
C VAL A 298 -30.58 13.66 -3.93
N GLN A 299 -29.39 13.15 -4.25
CA GLN A 299 -29.06 11.74 -4.32
C GLN A 299 -28.14 11.39 -3.14
N GLY A 300 -28.48 10.34 -2.40
CA GLY A 300 -27.85 10.02 -1.11
C GLY A 300 -28.56 10.72 0.05
N ASN A 301 -27.98 10.61 1.26
CA ASN A 301 -28.59 11.12 2.49
C ASN A 301 -28.02 12.50 2.84
N ALA A 302 -28.83 13.56 2.75
CA ALA A 302 -28.38 14.92 3.07
C ALA A 302 -27.97 15.10 4.55
N SER A 303 -28.43 14.22 5.44
CA SER A 303 -28.05 14.15 6.84
C SER A 303 -27.91 12.70 7.27
N GLY A 304 -26.97 12.43 8.18
CA GLY A 304 -26.71 11.09 8.67
C GLY A 304 -25.65 11.08 9.76
N ILE A 305 -25.01 9.93 9.93
CA ILE A 305 -23.80 9.77 10.74
C ILE A 305 -22.60 9.47 9.85
N PHE A 306 -21.45 9.99 10.23
CA PHE A 306 -20.18 9.67 9.59
C PHE A 306 -19.90 8.17 9.75
N THR A 307 -19.58 7.50 8.63
CA THR A 307 -19.17 6.09 8.60
C THR A 307 -17.69 5.95 8.33
N ASP A 308 -17.13 4.76 8.55
CA ASP A 308 -15.75 4.43 8.18
C ASP A 308 -15.52 4.39 6.66
N GLN A 309 -16.60 4.38 5.87
CA GLN A 309 -16.57 4.56 4.42
C GLN A 309 -16.82 6.01 4.03
N GLU A 310 -16.15 6.50 2.98
CA GLU A 310 -16.43 7.81 2.40
C GLU A 310 -17.87 7.87 1.86
N GLN A 311 -18.62 8.86 2.32
CA GLN A 311 -20.01 9.07 1.93
C GLN A 311 -20.11 10.21 0.91
N THR A 312 -21.01 10.08 -0.07
CA THR A 312 -21.26 11.14 -1.07
C THR A 312 -22.73 11.51 -1.11
N VAL A 313 -23.01 12.81 -1.09
CA VAL A 313 -24.33 13.41 -1.30
C VAL A 313 -24.27 14.24 -2.58
N THR A 314 -25.16 14.01 -3.54
CA THR A 314 -25.13 14.74 -4.81
C THR A 314 -26.40 15.56 -4.98
N TYR A 315 -26.28 16.88 -5.04
CA TYR A 315 -27.36 17.79 -5.39
C TYR A 315 -27.38 17.99 -6.91
N VAL A 316 -28.48 17.62 -7.55
CA VAL A 316 -28.67 17.68 -9.00
C VAL A 316 -29.52 18.88 -9.38
N TYR A 317 -29.13 19.58 -10.43
CA TYR A 317 -29.79 20.80 -10.89
C TYR A 317 -30.13 20.74 -12.39
N THR A 318 -31.18 21.49 -12.77
CA THR A 318 -31.59 21.72 -14.15
C THR A 318 -31.23 23.15 -14.57
N LYS A 319 -30.57 23.33 -15.70
CA LYS A 319 -30.25 24.66 -16.24
C LYS A 319 -31.56 25.40 -16.60
N ASN A 320 -31.69 26.65 -16.20
CA ASN A 320 -32.88 27.44 -16.45
C ASN A 320 -32.99 27.79 -17.95
N SER A 321 -34.16 27.59 -18.55
CA SER A 321 -34.47 28.10 -19.89
C SER A 321 -34.82 29.58 -19.81
N VAL A 322 -34.22 30.40 -20.69
CA VAL A 322 -34.61 31.80 -20.91
C VAL A 322 -35.69 31.82 -21.98
N ALA A 323 -36.67 32.74 -21.91
CA ALA A 323 -37.76 32.84 -22.90
C ALA A 323 -37.21 32.78 -24.34
N GLY A 324 -37.77 31.90 -25.17
CA GLY A 324 -37.19 31.57 -26.48
C GLY A 324 -37.31 32.72 -27.49
N GLY A 325 -36.30 32.83 -28.37
CA GLY A 325 -36.34 33.69 -29.55
C GLY A 325 -37.01 32.98 -30.73
N THR A 326 -37.50 33.76 -31.70
CA THR A 326 -38.17 33.25 -32.90
C THR A 326 -37.42 33.71 -34.16
N VAL A 327 -37.22 32.79 -35.10
CA VAL A 327 -36.65 33.06 -36.43
C VAL A 327 -37.67 32.69 -37.48
N THR A 328 -38.09 33.65 -38.30
CA THR A 328 -39.04 33.44 -39.40
C THR A 328 -38.34 33.52 -40.74
N THR A 329 -38.48 32.48 -41.56
CA THR A 329 -38.06 32.49 -42.96
C THR A 329 -39.23 32.83 -43.86
N ARG A 330 -39.03 33.75 -44.79
CA ARG A 330 -40.01 34.13 -45.82
C ARG A 330 -39.47 33.79 -47.19
N TYR A 331 -40.37 33.41 -48.10
CA TYR A 331 -40.04 33.06 -49.47
C TYR A 331 -40.81 34.00 -50.39
N VAL A 332 -40.10 34.95 -50.99
CA VAL A 332 -40.70 36.10 -51.69
C VAL A 332 -40.15 36.28 -53.10
N ASP A 333 -40.93 36.88 -54.00
CA ASP A 333 -40.44 37.30 -55.33
C ASP A 333 -39.58 38.59 -55.25
N GLU A 334 -39.06 39.06 -56.40
CA GLU A 334 -38.26 40.29 -56.49
C GLU A 334 -39.03 41.56 -56.07
N SER A 335 -40.37 41.50 -56.02
CA SER A 335 -41.25 42.59 -55.58
C SER A 335 -41.63 42.48 -54.10
N GLY A 336 -41.18 41.41 -53.41
CA GLY A 336 -41.48 41.14 -52.01
C GLY A 336 -42.81 40.39 -51.77
N ASN A 337 -43.48 39.90 -52.82
CA ASN A 337 -44.72 39.14 -52.66
C ASN A 337 -44.41 37.71 -52.18
N PRO A 338 -45.19 37.16 -51.24
CA PRO A 338 -45.00 35.78 -50.78
C PRO A 338 -45.35 34.79 -51.89
N ILE A 339 -44.43 33.87 -52.16
CA ILE A 339 -44.58 32.82 -53.18
C ILE A 339 -44.55 31.41 -52.57
N SER A 340 -44.30 31.30 -51.27
CA SER A 340 -44.42 30.07 -50.48
C SER A 340 -44.69 30.40 -49.01
N GLU A 341 -45.22 29.44 -48.27
CA GLU A 341 -45.47 29.57 -46.83
C GLU A 341 -44.17 29.79 -46.05
N ASN A 342 -44.25 30.69 -45.07
CA ASN A 342 -43.16 30.99 -44.15
C ASN A 342 -42.80 29.75 -43.32
N THR A 343 -41.57 29.69 -42.81
CA THR A 343 -41.16 28.65 -41.84
C THR A 343 -40.64 29.31 -40.58
N VAL A 344 -41.20 28.93 -39.43
CA VAL A 344 -40.91 29.54 -38.12
C VAL A 344 -40.13 28.55 -37.26
N PHE A 345 -39.02 29.01 -36.71
CA PHE A 345 -38.15 28.27 -35.80
C PHE A 345 -38.17 28.94 -34.43
N THR A 346 -38.22 28.15 -33.36
CA THR A 346 -38.15 28.64 -31.97
C THR A 346 -37.04 27.91 -31.22
N GLY A 347 -36.32 28.64 -30.37
CA GLY A 347 -35.25 28.09 -29.53
C GLY A 347 -34.85 29.04 -28.41
N ASN A 348 -34.11 28.56 -27.41
CA ASN A 348 -33.69 29.41 -26.29
C ASN A 348 -32.70 30.49 -26.77
N ILE A 349 -32.72 31.67 -26.16
CA ILE A 349 -31.76 32.73 -26.49
C ILE A 349 -30.32 32.19 -26.39
N GLY A 350 -29.56 32.38 -27.47
CA GLY A 350 -28.19 31.88 -27.61
C GLY A 350 -28.05 30.47 -28.20
N GLU A 351 -29.13 29.70 -28.35
CA GLU A 351 -29.10 28.46 -29.14
C GLU A 351 -28.95 28.79 -30.62
N SER A 352 -28.24 27.94 -31.38
CA SER A 352 -28.03 28.15 -32.80
C SER A 352 -29.26 27.76 -33.63
N TYR A 353 -29.47 28.46 -34.74
CA TYR A 353 -30.41 28.09 -35.78
C TYR A 353 -29.71 28.00 -37.14
N THR A 354 -30.32 27.24 -38.05
CA THR A 354 -29.94 27.17 -39.45
C THR A 354 -31.22 27.05 -40.27
N THR A 355 -31.26 27.76 -41.40
CA THR A 355 -32.40 27.80 -42.31
C THR A 355 -31.94 27.45 -43.71
N GLU A 356 -32.87 26.94 -44.53
CA GLU A 356 -32.57 26.47 -45.87
C GLU A 356 -33.51 27.12 -46.90
N GLN A 357 -33.00 27.33 -48.11
CA GLN A 357 -33.80 27.73 -49.27
C GLN A 357 -34.73 26.60 -49.72
N LYS A 358 -35.86 26.94 -50.37
CA LYS A 358 -36.81 25.98 -50.95
C LYS A 358 -36.69 25.97 -52.47
N ILE A 359 -36.98 24.83 -53.09
CA ILE A 359 -37.25 24.76 -54.53
C ILE A 359 -38.72 25.13 -54.73
N ILE A 360 -38.98 26.20 -55.48
CA ILE A 360 -40.31 26.73 -55.74
C ILE A 360 -40.56 26.65 -57.25
N ALA A 361 -41.64 25.97 -57.66
CA ALA A 361 -41.98 25.81 -59.07
C ALA A 361 -42.18 27.17 -59.76
N ASP A 362 -41.74 27.30 -61.00
CA ASP A 362 -41.78 28.54 -61.81
C ASP A 362 -40.92 29.71 -61.28
N TYR A 363 -40.09 29.50 -60.25
CA TYR A 363 -39.18 30.51 -59.71
C TYR A 363 -37.73 29.98 -59.63
N THR A 364 -36.75 30.85 -59.84
CA THR A 364 -35.32 30.59 -59.63
C THR A 364 -34.81 31.40 -58.44
N PHE A 365 -34.10 30.77 -57.50
CA PHE A 365 -33.51 31.45 -56.35
C PHE A 365 -32.53 32.54 -56.81
N LYS A 366 -32.62 33.72 -56.20
CA LYS A 366 -31.76 34.87 -56.49
C LYS A 366 -30.78 35.12 -55.36
N GLU A 367 -31.27 35.39 -54.16
CA GLU A 367 -30.44 35.75 -53.01
C GLU A 367 -31.15 35.50 -51.67
N VAL A 368 -30.37 35.46 -50.59
CA VAL A 368 -30.86 35.47 -49.22
C VAL A 368 -30.57 36.82 -48.58
N GLN A 369 -31.57 37.39 -47.91
CA GLN A 369 -31.47 38.64 -47.16
C GLN A 369 -31.64 38.32 -45.66
N GLY A 370 -30.62 38.64 -44.87
CA GLY A 370 -30.48 38.20 -43.48
C GLY A 370 -29.44 37.08 -43.34
N ASN A 371 -29.29 36.56 -42.12
CA ASN A 371 -28.30 35.52 -41.82
C ASN A 371 -28.98 34.14 -41.75
N PRO A 372 -28.74 33.23 -42.71
CA PRO A 372 -29.40 31.91 -42.70
C PRO A 372 -28.92 31.00 -41.56
N THR A 373 -27.83 31.36 -40.89
CA THR A 373 -27.28 30.72 -39.69
C THR A 373 -27.00 31.77 -38.63
N GLY A 374 -27.29 31.47 -37.36
CA GLY A 374 -27.07 32.39 -36.25
C GLY A 374 -27.47 31.80 -34.91
N THR A 375 -27.69 32.64 -33.90
CA THR A 375 -28.30 32.24 -32.61
C THR A 375 -29.60 32.98 -32.38
N PHE A 376 -30.56 32.35 -31.69
CA PHE A 376 -31.82 32.99 -31.29
C PHE A 376 -31.54 34.20 -30.40
N THR A 377 -32.12 35.34 -30.76
CA THR A 377 -32.07 36.60 -29.98
C THR A 377 -33.41 36.87 -29.30
N GLU A 378 -33.43 37.86 -28.40
CA GLU A 378 -34.70 38.33 -27.81
C GLU A 378 -35.60 39.00 -28.86
N GLU A 379 -35.01 39.71 -29.83
CA GLU A 379 -35.73 40.26 -30.98
C GLU A 379 -36.06 39.16 -31.99
N GLU A 380 -37.27 39.22 -32.58
CA GLU A 380 -37.67 38.33 -33.66
C GLU A 380 -36.80 38.55 -34.90
N GLN A 381 -36.22 37.47 -35.42
CA GLN A 381 -35.32 37.51 -36.57
C GLN A 381 -36.08 37.09 -37.83
N THR A 382 -35.90 37.80 -38.94
CA THR A 382 -36.52 37.45 -40.23
C THR A 382 -35.44 37.26 -41.30
N ILE A 383 -35.51 36.15 -42.03
CA ILE A 383 -34.68 35.86 -43.20
C ILE A 383 -35.57 35.75 -44.44
N ASN A 384 -35.26 36.52 -45.48
CA ASN A 384 -35.99 36.44 -46.75
C ASN A 384 -35.14 35.69 -47.78
N TYR A 385 -35.67 34.59 -48.30
CA TYR A 385 -35.18 33.97 -49.52
C TYR A 385 -35.93 34.60 -50.70
N VAL A 386 -35.19 35.30 -51.57
CA VAL A 386 -35.74 36.07 -52.70
C VAL A 386 -35.56 35.28 -53.99
N TYR A 387 -36.62 35.22 -54.80
CA TYR A 387 -36.67 34.45 -56.03
C TYR A 387 -37.10 35.31 -57.23
N LYS A 388 -36.67 34.90 -58.42
CA LYS A 388 -37.02 35.50 -59.70
C LYS A 388 -37.94 34.57 -60.48
N GLU A 389 -39.05 35.10 -60.98
CA GLU A 389 -40.00 34.34 -61.80
C GLU A 389 -39.35 33.90 -63.13
N ASN A 390 -39.52 32.63 -63.48
CA ASN A 390 -39.03 32.07 -64.72
C ASN A 390 -39.93 32.52 -65.87
N LYS A 391 -39.40 33.27 -66.84
CA LYS A 391 -40.16 33.66 -68.04
C LYS A 391 -40.56 32.40 -68.80
N LYS A 392 -41.86 32.18 -68.98
CA LYS A 392 -42.38 31.10 -69.83
C LYS A 392 -41.91 31.33 -71.27
N GLU A 393 -41.01 30.48 -71.77
CA GLU A 393 -40.73 30.39 -73.20
C GLU A 393 -41.97 29.82 -73.90
N THR A 394 -42.67 30.66 -74.67
CA THR A 394 -43.76 30.24 -75.54
C THR A 394 -43.20 29.51 -76.76
N ASN A 395 -43.15 28.19 -76.71
CA ASN A 395 -43.01 27.34 -77.88
C ASN A 395 -44.39 26.82 -78.31
N ASN A 396 -44.89 27.36 -79.43
CA ASN A 396 -46.07 26.87 -80.15
C ASN A 396 -45.74 25.58 -80.91
N THR A 397 -46.45 24.48 -80.61
CA THR A 397 -46.95 23.51 -81.60
C THR A 397 -47.97 22.54 -80.98
N THR A 398 -49.25 22.78 -81.30
CA THR A 398 -50.32 21.83 -81.71
C THR A 398 -50.30 20.35 -81.24
N GLY A 399 -51.04 20.07 -80.15
CA GLY A 399 -52.08 19.03 -79.86
C GLY A 399 -51.96 17.54 -80.24
N PRO A 400 -52.88 16.65 -79.77
CA PRO A 400 -53.87 16.77 -78.67
C PRO A 400 -53.85 15.62 -77.63
N SER A 401 -54.65 15.79 -76.54
CA SER A 401 -55.38 14.80 -75.70
C SER A 401 -54.75 13.47 -75.31
N ASP A 402 -54.97 12.87 -74.15
CA ASP A 402 -55.75 13.12 -72.94
C ASP A 402 -55.23 12.03 -71.98
N ASN A 403 -55.05 12.34 -70.71
CA ASN A 403 -55.21 11.34 -69.66
C ASN A 403 -55.33 12.05 -68.33
N ASP A 404 -56.58 12.34 -67.98
CA ASP A 404 -56.95 12.65 -66.62
C ASP A 404 -57.96 11.59 -66.18
N GLN A 405 -57.58 10.80 -65.17
CA GLN A 405 -58.54 10.26 -64.23
C GLN A 405 -57.83 9.80 -62.95
N LEU A 406 -57.94 10.64 -61.92
CA LEU A 406 -58.14 10.19 -60.54
C LEU A 406 -59.31 9.19 -60.49
N PRO A 407 -59.31 8.22 -59.56
CA PRO A 407 -60.10 8.48 -58.34
C PRO A 407 -59.61 7.83 -57.03
N LYS A 408 -59.93 8.58 -55.97
CA LYS A 408 -60.51 8.14 -54.68
C LYS A 408 -59.65 7.39 -53.65
N LYS A 409 -59.24 8.18 -52.66
CA LYS A 409 -59.49 8.05 -51.21
C LYS A 409 -60.24 6.77 -50.77
N ASN A 410 -59.60 6.00 -49.89
CA ASN A 410 -60.25 5.28 -48.80
C ASN A 410 -59.38 5.31 -47.54
N GLU A 411 -60.07 5.46 -46.42
CA GLU A 411 -59.58 5.71 -45.06
C GLU A 411 -58.81 4.50 -44.49
N THR A 412 -57.88 4.76 -43.56
CA THR A 412 -57.98 4.41 -42.12
C THR A 412 -56.58 4.23 -41.50
N SER A 413 -56.44 4.72 -40.26
CA SER A 413 -55.51 4.27 -39.21
C SER A 413 -54.45 5.28 -38.78
N ASN A 414 -54.77 5.94 -37.66
CA ASN A 414 -53.85 6.67 -36.81
C ASN A 414 -52.80 5.72 -36.23
N GLN A 415 -51.53 5.89 -36.62
CA GLN A 415 -50.38 5.57 -35.78
C GLN A 415 -49.38 6.72 -35.83
N LYS A 416 -49.21 7.35 -34.66
CA LYS A 416 -48.21 8.37 -34.35
C LYS A 416 -46.82 7.71 -34.41
N MET A 417 -46.09 7.91 -35.51
CA MET A 417 -44.66 7.62 -35.60
C MET A 417 -43.85 8.91 -35.49
N LEU A 418 -42.88 8.91 -34.57
CA LEU A 418 -41.84 9.94 -34.45
C LEU A 418 -40.99 9.99 -35.74
N PRO A 419 -40.52 11.17 -36.18
CA PRO A 419 -39.56 11.24 -37.28
C PRO A 419 -38.19 10.69 -36.84
N LYS A 420 -37.65 9.82 -37.70
CA LYS A 420 -36.32 9.20 -37.62
C LYS A 420 -35.23 10.25 -37.87
N THR A 421 -34.12 10.14 -37.13
CA THR A 421 -32.83 10.75 -37.46
C THR A 421 -32.26 10.10 -38.73
N GLY A 422 -32.01 10.93 -39.75
CA GLY A 422 -31.34 10.54 -40.98
C GLY A 422 -29.93 11.11 -41.01
N GLU A 423 -28.97 10.33 -40.55
CA GLU A 423 -27.55 10.51 -40.85
C GLU A 423 -27.32 10.11 -42.32
N LYS A 424 -26.69 10.98 -43.11
CA LYS A 424 -25.98 10.59 -44.34
C LYS A 424 -24.67 11.35 -44.46
N GLU A 425 -23.60 10.58 -44.43
CA GLU A 425 -22.22 10.99 -44.67
C GLU A 425 -22.04 11.73 -46.00
N ASN A 426 -21.11 12.68 -46.03
CA ASN A 426 -20.44 13.06 -47.27
C ASN A 426 -18.93 13.18 -47.06
N ARG A 427 -18.18 12.25 -47.66
CA ARG A 427 -16.72 12.26 -47.76
C ARG A 427 -16.30 13.28 -48.81
N LEU A 428 -15.71 14.41 -48.41
CA LEU A 428 -14.62 15.08 -49.13
C LEU A 428 -14.11 16.29 -48.31
N LEU A 429 -13.00 16.12 -47.59
CA LEU A 429 -11.83 17.01 -47.55
C LEU A 429 -10.86 16.54 -46.45
N ILE A 430 -9.75 15.98 -46.94
CA ILE A 430 -8.55 15.61 -46.19
C ILE A 430 -7.69 16.90 -46.06
N ILE A 431 -6.78 16.90 -45.07
CA ILE A 431 -5.61 17.79 -44.88
C ILE A 431 -5.98 19.07 -44.11
N VAL A 432 -5.81 19.20 -42.78
CA VAL A 432 -4.57 19.15 -41.98
C VAL A 432 -4.92 18.71 -40.55
N GLY A 433 -4.25 17.68 -40.04
CA GLY A 433 -4.41 17.23 -38.66
C GLY A 433 -3.72 15.92 -38.32
N ILE A 434 -2.68 15.55 -39.07
CA ILE A 434 -1.76 14.48 -38.67
C ILE A 434 -0.59 15.17 -37.97
N LEU A 435 -0.53 15.02 -36.65
CA LEU A 435 0.65 14.85 -35.80
C LEU A 435 0.36 15.46 -34.42
N LEU A 436 -0.10 14.61 -33.49
CA LEU A 436 0.27 14.56 -32.07
C LEU A 436 -0.83 13.85 -31.27
N SER A 437 -0.80 12.51 -31.25
CA SER A 437 -1.18 11.67 -30.09
C SER A 437 -1.32 10.20 -30.52
N SER A 438 -0.20 9.58 -30.89
CA SER A 438 -0.10 8.12 -30.94
C SER A 438 1.29 7.68 -30.52
N SER A 439 1.60 7.89 -29.24
CA SER A 439 2.71 7.19 -28.59
C SER A 439 2.52 7.17 -27.07
N LEU A 440 1.52 6.45 -26.58
CA LEU A 440 1.59 5.92 -25.21
C LEU A 440 0.67 4.70 -25.02
N LEU A 441 0.93 3.63 -25.77
CA LEU A 441 0.46 2.31 -25.40
C LEU A 441 1.31 1.25 -26.11
N LEU A 442 2.53 1.00 -25.61
CA LEU A 442 3.33 -0.20 -25.90
C LEU A 442 4.66 -0.20 -25.13
N VAL A 443 4.62 -0.21 -23.79
CA VAL A 443 5.72 -0.73 -22.95
C VAL A 443 5.10 -1.32 -21.67
N PHE A 444 4.53 -2.52 -21.73
CA PHE A 444 4.30 -3.32 -20.51
C PHE A 444 4.37 -4.84 -20.74
N PHE A 445 4.96 -5.28 -21.84
CA PHE A 445 5.36 -6.67 -22.01
C PHE A 445 6.70 -6.68 -22.75
N TYR A 446 7.81 -6.73 -22.01
CA TYR A 446 9.02 -7.55 -22.25
C TYR A 446 10.19 -7.07 -21.37
N GLY A 447 10.74 -7.99 -20.57
CA GLY A 447 11.92 -7.81 -19.71
C GLY A 447 11.71 -8.43 -18.32
N LYS A 448 11.53 -9.76 -18.20
CA LYS A 448 12.59 -10.77 -17.96
C LYS A 448 13.60 -10.31 -16.88
N GLU A 449 13.49 -10.88 -15.68
CA GLU A 449 14.30 -12.02 -15.18
C GLU A 449 15.74 -11.65 -14.77
N THR A 450 16.11 -12.16 -13.59
CA THR A 450 17.45 -12.37 -13.02
C THR A 450 18.27 -11.15 -12.57
N ILE A 451 18.55 -11.06 -11.27
CA ILE A 451 19.87 -11.37 -10.66
C ILE A 451 19.73 -11.39 -9.12
N ARG A 452 20.19 -12.51 -8.53
CA ARG A 452 20.62 -12.81 -7.15
C ARG A 452 19.68 -12.55 -5.97
#